data_AF-A0A2J6WWZ7-F1
#
_entry.id   AF-A0A2J6WWZ7-F1
#
_cell.length_a   1.000
_cell.length_b   1.000
_cell.length_c   1.000
_cell.angle_alpha   90.00
_cell.angle_beta   90.00
_cell.angle_gamma   90.00
#
_symmetry.space_group_name_H-M   'P 1'
#
loop_
_entity.id
_entity.type
_entity.pdbx_description
1 polymer ?
#
loop_
_entity_poly.entity_id
_entity_poly.type
_entity_poly.pdbx_seq_one_letter_code
_entity_poly.pdbx_strand_id
1 'polypeptide(L)'
;AGVPDEELGAALPNVMGTLTGKRVLLPCADIAPSTLTAALQAAGAIVDRVTAYRTISSPAAAELAAALRSGTIDAIVLASGSAARQIPALLPPQTQCPPLVCIGPSTAAVCTELGLPVAAIATSPNDDALLAALERVFLGQDVQPVSGF
;
A
#
# COMPACT_ATOMS: atom_id res chain seq x y z
N ALA A 1 10.81 9.10 21.15
CA ALA A 1 9.62 8.44 20.57
C ALA A 1 10.12 7.15 19.93
N GLY A 2 9.47 6.02 20.22
CA GLY A 2 9.81 4.75 19.58
C GLY A 2 9.13 4.62 18.22
N VAL A 3 9.70 3.78 17.35
CA VAL A 3 9.02 3.25 16.15
C VAL A 3 8.47 1.88 16.57
N PRO A 4 7.19 1.56 16.32
CA PRO A 4 6.66 0.23 16.62
C PRO A 4 7.34 -0.83 15.75
N ASP A 5 7.52 -2.04 16.28
CA ASP A 5 8.07 -3.18 15.54
C ASP A 5 7.13 -3.61 14.40
N GLU A 6 5.82 -3.44 14.61
CA GLU A 6 4.84 -3.57 13.55
C GLU A 6 4.81 -2.27 12.73
N GLU A 7 5.07 -2.34 11.42
CA GLU A 7 4.99 -1.23 10.46
C GLU A 7 3.52 -0.80 10.20
N LEU A 8 2.68 -0.80 11.23
CA LEU A 8 1.28 -0.45 11.22
C LEU A 8 1.08 0.82 12.04
N GLY A 9 0.45 1.83 11.42
CA GLY A 9 0.12 3.08 12.12
C GLY A 9 -0.65 2.83 13.42
N ALA A 10 -1.58 1.88 13.44
CA ALA A 10 -2.38 1.56 14.64
C ALA A 10 -1.56 1.07 15.85
N ALA A 11 -0.31 0.62 15.66
CA ALA A 11 0.59 0.22 16.73
C ALA A 11 1.32 1.41 17.39
N LEU A 12 1.26 2.61 16.81
CA LEU A 12 1.91 3.82 17.34
C LEU A 12 1.62 4.10 18.83
N PRO A 13 0.37 3.98 19.33
CA PRO A 13 0.10 4.24 20.75
C PRO A 13 0.96 3.40 21.72
N ASN A 14 1.38 2.20 21.32
CA ASN A 14 2.15 1.28 22.16
C ASN A 14 3.55 1.80 22.50
N VAL A 15 4.10 2.70 21.68
CA VAL A 15 5.45 3.25 21.83
C VAL A 15 5.46 4.75 22.18
N MET A 16 4.27 5.33 22.41
CA MET A 16 4.09 6.75 22.72
C MET A 16 4.02 7.05 24.24
N GLY A 17 4.00 6.03 25.09
CA GLY A 17 3.85 6.17 26.53
C GLY A 17 2.41 6.49 26.95
N THR A 18 2.21 7.12 28.11
CA THR A 18 0.86 7.43 28.62
C THR A 18 0.18 8.55 27.83
N LEU A 19 -0.94 8.21 27.19
CA LEU A 19 -1.70 9.11 26.33
C LEU A 19 -2.97 9.69 26.98
N THR A 20 -3.37 9.19 28.16
CA THR A 20 -4.57 9.64 28.86
C THR A 20 -4.56 11.16 29.09
N GLY A 21 -5.57 11.85 28.57
CA GLY A 21 -5.74 13.30 28.70
C GLY A 21 -4.79 14.14 27.84
N LYS A 22 -3.93 13.51 27.02
CA LYS A 22 -3.07 14.22 26.06
C LYS A 22 -3.86 14.61 24.83
N ARG A 23 -3.56 15.80 24.28
CA ARG A 23 -4.10 16.23 22.99
C ARG A 23 -3.12 15.87 21.88
N VAL A 24 -3.63 15.24 20.82
CA VAL A 24 -2.84 14.81 19.67
C VAL A 24 -3.42 15.42 18.41
N LEU A 25 -2.63 16.24 17.73
CA LEU A 25 -2.95 16.69 16.37
C LEU A 25 -2.50 15.60 15.39
N LEU A 26 -3.42 15.14 14.53
CA LEU A 26 -3.16 14.07 13.57
C LEU A 26 -3.40 14.55 12.13
N PRO A 27 -2.37 15.08 11.44
CA PRO A 27 -2.42 15.39 10.03
C PRO A 27 -2.45 14.09 9.19
N CYS A 28 -3.44 13.96 8.32
CA CYS A 28 -3.65 12.76 7.51
C CYS A 28 -3.98 13.09 6.05
N ALA A 29 -3.85 12.10 5.17
CA ALA A 29 -4.53 12.12 3.87
C ALA A 29 -6.05 12.21 4.06
N ASP A 30 -6.75 12.76 3.07
CA ASP A 30 -8.21 12.71 2.96
C ASP A 30 -8.76 11.29 2.99
N ILE A 31 -8.06 10.34 2.36
CA ILE A 31 -8.44 8.93 2.29
C ILE A 31 -7.82 8.05 3.37
N ALA A 32 -7.13 8.63 4.37
CA ALA A 32 -6.49 7.84 5.41
C ALA A 32 -7.55 7.08 6.25
N PRO A 33 -7.33 5.80 6.58
CA PRO A 33 -8.26 5.06 7.44
C PRO A 33 -8.36 5.69 8.84
N SER A 34 -9.46 5.43 9.55
CA SER A 34 -9.67 5.92 10.92
C SER A 34 -8.95 5.09 11.98
N THR A 35 -8.26 4.01 11.60
CA THR A 35 -7.66 3.02 12.51
C THR A 35 -6.69 3.65 13.51
N LEU A 36 -5.78 4.53 13.06
CA LEU A 36 -4.85 5.23 13.95
C LEU A 36 -5.59 6.21 14.88
N THR A 37 -6.57 6.95 14.36
CA THR A 37 -7.40 7.84 15.19
C THR A 37 -8.09 7.07 16.31
N ALA A 38 -8.72 5.94 15.97
CA ALA A 38 -9.39 5.06 16.91
C ALA A 38 -8.41 4.46 17.93
N ALA A 39 -7.24 4.02 17.51
CA ALA A 39 -6.21 3.46 18.40
C ALA A 39 -5.68 4.51 19.41
N LEU A 40 -5.43 5.74 18.97
CA LEU A 40 -5.02 6.84 19.85
C LEU A 40 -6.12 7.21 20.86
N GLN A 41 -7.38 7.28 20.43
CA GLN A 41 -8.52 7.56 21.30
C GLN A 41 -8.74 6.43 22.32
N ALA A 42 -8.61 5.17 21.91
CA ALA A 42 -8.68 4.02 22.80
C ALA A 42 -7.57 4.04 23.88
N ALA A 43 -6.39 4.60 23.56
CA ALA A 43 -5.31 4.83 24.52
C ALA A 43 -5.54 6.06 25.44
N GLY A 44 -6.69 6.75 25.32
CA GLY A 44 -7.09 7.87 26.16
C GLY A 44 -6.65 9.25 25.68
N ALA A 45 -6.14 9.36 24.45
CA ALA A 45 -5.84 10.65 23.84
C ALA A 45 -7.10 11.37 23.35
N ILE A 46 -7.06 12.70 23.36
CA ILE A 46 -8.01 13.58 22.68
C ILE A 46 -7.40 13.92 21.32
N VAL A 47 -7.99 13.39 20.24
CA VAL A 47 -7.39 13.46 18.90
C VAL A 47 -8.09 14.50 18.02
N ASP A 48 -7.33 15.49 17.56
CA ASP A 48 -7.72 16.49 16.56
C ASP A 48 -7.20 16.04 15.19
N ARG A 49 -8.04 15.38 14.38
CA ARG A 49 -7.65 14.91 13.04
C ARG A 49 -7.82 16.03 12.00
N VAL A 50 -6.80 16.24 11.18
CA VAL A 50 -6.79 17.26 10.12
C VAL A 50 -6.46 16.62 8.78
N THR A 51 -7.27 16.89 7.74
CA THR A 51 -6.91 16.52 6.37
C THR A 51 -5.82 17.47 5.87
N ALA A 52 -4.59 16.97 5.81
CA ALA A 52 -3.41 17.73 5.43
C ALA A 52 -3.18 17.75 3.91
N TYR A 53 -3.56 16.68 3.21
CA TYR A 53 -3.39 16.56 1.77
C TYR A 53 -4.47 15.66 1.16
N ARG A 54 -4.61 15.73 -0.18
CA ARG A 54 -5.59 14.96 -0.94
C ARG A 54 -4.93 14.10 -2.01
N THR A 55 -5.49 12.91 -2.21
CA THR A 55 -5.13 12.07 -3.36
C THR A 55 -5.95 12.51 -4.56
N ILE A 56 -5.28 12.91 -5.64
CA ILE A 56 -5.91 13.23 -6.93
C ILE A 56 -5.36 12.32 -8.02
N SER A 57 -6.12 12.16 -9.11
CA SER A 57 -5.64 11.43 -10.29
C SER A 57 -4.43 12.12 -10.90
N SER A 58 -3.43 11.34 -11.29
CA SER A 58 -2.24 11.88 -11.94
C SER A 58 -2.57 12.48 -13.31
N PRO A 59 -2.03 13.65 -13.68
CA PRO A 59 -2.10 14.16 -15.06
C PRO A 59 -1.51 13.18 -16.09
N ALA A 60 -0.58 12.30 -15.67
CA ALA A 60 0.04 11.29 -16.52
C ALA A 60 -0.83 10.03 -16.75
N ALA A 61 -2.06 10.00 -16.23
CA ALA A 61 -2.99 8.88 -16.40
C ALA A 61 -3.21 8.49 -17.88
N ALA A 62 -3.27 9.47 -18.78
CA ALA A 62 -3.47 9.23 -20.21
C ALA A 62 -2.29 8.50 -20.87
N GLU A 63 -1.06 8.86 -20.47
CA GLU A 63 0.17 8.23 -20.96
C GLU A 63 0.28 6.79 -20.47
N LEU A 64 0.03 6.56 -19.17
CA LEU A 64 0.00 5.21 -18.61
C LEU A 64 -1.07 4.34 -19.28
N ALA A 65 -2.28 4.87 -19.50
CA ALA A 65 -3.33 4.14 -20.20
C ALA A 65 -2.94 3.81 -21.66
N ALA A 66 -2.19 4.69 -22.33
CA ALA A 66 -1.67 4.42 -23.68
C ALA A 66 -0.61 3.32 -23.67
N ALA A 67 0.32 3.35 -22.72
CA ALA A 67 1.36 2.33 -22.56
C ALA A 67 0.79 0.96 -22.18
N LEU A 68 -0.29 0.93 -21.36
CA LEU A 68 -1.03 -0.30 -21.08
C LEU A 68 -1.70 -0.84 -22.34
N ARG A 69 -2.29 0.02 -23.18
CA ARG A 69 -2.91 -0.38 -24.45
C ARG A 69 -1.92 -0.90 -25.48
N SER A 70 -0.71 -0.33 -25.55
CA SER A 70 0.33 -0.80 -26.46
C SER A 70 0.93 -2.15 -26.06
N GLY A 71 0.66 -2.62 -24.83
CA GLY A 71 1.25 -3.86 -24.31
C GLY A 71 2.75 -3.77 -24.08
N THR A 72 3.30 -2.56 -23.92
CA THR A 72 4.74 -2.31 -23.74
C THR A 72 5.16 -2.32 -22.26
N ILE A 73 4.23 -2.59 -21.36
CA ILE A 73 4.49 -2.65 -19.91
C ILE A 73 4.59 -4.12 -19.51
N ASP A 74 5.77 -4.53 -19.07
CA ASP A 74 6.03 -5.91 -18.66
C ASP A 74 5.51 -6.22 -17.25
N ALA A 75 5.44 -5.21 -16.36
CA ALA A 75 4.92 -5.32 -15.01
C ALA A 75 4.50 -3.94 -14.46
N ILE A 76 3.65 -3.93 -13.43
CA ILE A 76 3.26 -2.72 -12.70
C ILE A 76 3.65 -2.90 -11.24
N VAL A 77 4.38 -1.92 -10.70
CA VAL A 77 4.78 -1.90 -9.29
C VAL A 77 3.89 -0.91 -8.53
N LEU A 78 3.27 -1.37 -7.45
CA LEU A 78 2.31 -0.63 -6.63
C LEU A 78 2.88 -0.37 -5.24
N ALA A 79 3.23 0.90 -4.98
CA ALA A 79 3.72 1.37 -3.69
C ALA A 79 2.60 1.72 -2.70
N SER A 80 1.33 1.72 -3.12
CA SER A 80 0.21 2.01 -2.24
C SER A 80 -1.11 1.48 -2.78
N GLY A 81 -2.06 1.22 -1.87
CA GLY A 81 -3.43 0.89 -2.25
C GLY A 81 -4.15 2.02 -3.01
N SER A 82 -3.80 3.29 -2.78
CA SER A 82 -4.39 4.40 -3.53
C SER A 82 -3.97 4.39 -5.00
N ALA A 83 -2.73 3.97 -5.31
CA ALA A 83 -2.30 3.73 -6.69
C ALA A 83 -3.05 2.53 -7.31
N ALA A 84 -3.23 1.44 -6.56
CA ALA A 84 -3.98 0.27 -7.02
C ALA A 84 -5.43 0.63 -7.41
N ARG A 85 -6.09 1.51 -6.65
CA ARG A 85 -7.46 1.99 -6.95
C ARG A 85 -7.58 2.78 -8.25
N GLN A 86 -6.48 3.27 -8.82
CA GLN A 86 -6.51 3.97 -10.11
C GLN A 86 -6.46 3.00 -11.30
N ILE A 87 -5.92 1.79 -11.12
CA ILE A 87 -5.66 0.83 -12.20
C ILE A 87 -6.92 0.44 -12.99
N PRO A 88 -8.09 0.13 -12.37
CA PRO A 88 -9.28 -0.26 -13.13
C PRO A 88 -9.78 0.80 -14.12
N ALA A 89 -9.58 2.09 -13.82
CA ALA A 89 -9.96 3.18 -14.73
C ALA A 89 -8.97 3.35 -15.90
N LEU A 90 -7.76 2.80 -15.77
CA LEU A 90 -6.70 2.90 -16.78
C LEU A 90 -6.63 1.66 -17.69
N LEU A 91 -7.16 0.52 -17.23
CA LEU A 91 -7.22 -0.73 -17.99
C LEU A 91 -8.50 -0.81 -18.83
N PRO A 92 -8.40 -0.80 -20.17
CA PRO A 92 -9.54 -1.10 -21.03
C PRO A 92 -10.02 -2.55 -20.84
N PRO A 93 -11.32 -2.86 -21.07
CA PRO A 93 -11.90 -4.18 -20.83
C PRO A 93 -11.25 -5.36 -21.59
N GLN A 94 -10.48 -5.07 -22.64
CA GLN A 94 -9.89 -6.06 -23.55
C GLN A 94 -8.38 -6.20 -23.34
N THR A 95 -7.78 -5.43 -22.43
CA THR A 95 -6.34 -5.42 -22.20
C THR A 95 -6.01 -6.37 -21.06
N GLN A 96 -5.10 -7.31 -21.32
CA GLN A 96 -4.54 -8.14 -20.26
C GLN A 96 -3.75 -7.26 -19.29
N CYS A 97 -4.09 -7.31 -18.00
CA CYS A 97 -3.34 -6.59 -16.98
C CYS A 97 -1.92 -7.19 -16.89
N PRO A 98 -0.85 -6.37 -16.98
CA PRO A 98 0.49 -6.82 -16.65
C PRO A 98 0.55 -7.36 -15.21
N PRO A 99 1.50 -8.26 -14.89
CA PRO A 99 1.69 -8.73 -13.53
C PRO A 99 1.88 -7.55 -12.55
N LEU A 100 1.13 -7.58 -11.45
CA LEU A 100 1.20 -6.57 -10.40
C LEU A 100 2.16 -7.01 -9.30
N VAL A 101 3.05 -6.12 -8.89
CA VAL A 101 3.94 -6.30 -7.74
C VAL A 101 3.60 -5.28 -6.67
N CYS A 102 3.28 -5.73 -5.45
CA CYS A 102 2.91 -4.84 -4.36
C CYS A 102 4.07 -4.64 -3.38
N ILE A 103 4.25 -3.41 -2.89
CA ILE A 103 5.26 -3.06 -1.86
C ILE A 103 5.02 -3.74 -0.51
N GLY A 104 3.81 -4.25 -0.27
CA GLY A 104 3.48 -4.93 0.95
C GLY A 104 2.03 -5.40 1.04
N PRO A 105 1.68 -6.10 2.13
CA PRO A 105 0.40 -6.80 2.27
C PRO A 105 -0.83 -5.88 2.22
N SER A 106 -0.73 -4.66 2.76
CA SER A 106 -1.82 -3.69 2.75
C SER A 106 -2.20 -3.25 1.34
N THR A 107 -1.23 -3.12 0.43
CA THR A 107 -1.48 -2.79 -0.98
C THR A 107 -2.08 -4.00 -1.71
N ALA A 108 -1.58 -5.20 -1.43
CA ALA A 108 -2.10 -6.44 -2.02
C ALA A 108 -3.55 -6.73 -1.61
N ALA A 109 -3.92 -6.40 -0.37
CA ALA A 109 -5.31 -6.48 0.10
C ALA A 109 -6.24 -5.59 -0.74
N VAL A 110 -5.82 -4.36 -1.05
CA VAL A 110 -6.59 -3.47 -1.93
C VAL A 110 -6.68 -4.01 -3.37
N CYS A 111 -5.61 -4.59 -3.91
CA CYS A 111 -5.68 -5.27 -5.21
C CYS A 111 -6.71 -6.40 -5.20
N THR A 112 -6.74 -7.20 -4.13
CA THR A 112 -7.71 -8.30 -3.95
C THR A 112 -9.14 -7.79 -3.90
N GLU A 113 -9.41 -6.71 -3.15
CA GLU A 113 -10.73 -6.05 -3.12
C GLU A 113 -11.20 -5.60 -4.51
N LEU A 114 -10.27 -5.20 -5.38
CA LEU A 114 -10.53 -4.72 -6.73
C LEU A 114 -10.57 -5.84 -7.78
N GLY A 115 -10.36 -7.10 -7.39
CA GLY A 115 -10.24 -8.23 -8.31
C GLY A 115 -8.98 -8.18 -9.20
N LEU A 116 -7.96 -7.42 -8.78
CA LEU A 116 -6.70 -7.31 -9.49
C LEU A 116 -5.72 -8.41 -9.02
N PRO A 117 -5.27 -9.31 -9.92
CA PRO A 117 -4.35 -10.38 -9.55
C PRO A 117 -2.96 -9.83 -9.23
N VAL A 118 -2.43 -10.19 -8.05
CA VAL A 118 -1.08 -9.82 -7.62
C VAL A 118 -0.13 -10.97 -7.93
N ALA A 119 0.92 -10.67 -8.70
CA ALA A 119 1.94 -11.64 -9.08
C ALA A 119 3.00 -11.84 -7.99
N ALA A 120 3.37 -10.77 -7.27
CA ALA A 120 4.31 -10.84 -6.16
C ALA A 120 4.06 -9.73 -5.13
N ILE A 121 4.49 -10.00 -3.89
CA ILE A 121 4.49 -9.02 -2.79
C ILE A 121 5.92 -8.93 -2.27
N ALA A 122 6.41 -7.71 -2.07
CA ALA A 122 7.69 -7.46 -1.41
C ALA A 122 7.63 -7.94 0.05
N THR A 123 8.72 -8.50 0.55
CA THR A 123 8.83 -9.00 1.93
C THR A 123 8.93 -7.87 2.95
N SER A 124 9.34 -6.68 2.50
CA SER A 124 9.47 -5.45 3.28
C SER A 124 9.25 -4.25 2.36
N PRO A 125 8.81 -3.09 2.86
CA PRO A 125 8.51 -1.93 2.03
C PRO A 125 9.77 -1.10 1.72
N ASN A 126 10.76 -1.73 1.10
CA ASN A 126 12.00 -1.08 0.66
C ASN A 126 12.35 -1.50 -0.78
N ASP A 127 13.28 -0.76 -1.38
CA ASP A 127 13.64 -0.91 -2.78
C ASP A 127 14.21 -2.31 -3.09
N ASP A 128 15.07 -2.85 -2.21
CA ASP A 128 15.69 -4.18 -2.39
C ASP A 128 14.64 -5.29 -2.41
N ALA A 129 13.70 -5.28 -1.47
CA ALA A 129 12.64 -6.28 -1.40
C ALA A 129 11.64 -6.16 -2.55
N LEU A 130 11.40 -4.93 -3.05
CA LEU A 130 10.57 -4.68 -4.21
C LEU A 130 11.22 -5.18 -5.50
N LEU A 131 12.51 -4.93 -5.67
CA LEU A 131 13.30 -5.43 -6.79
C LEU A 131 13.32 -6.97 -6.78
N ALA A 132 13.61 -7.59 -5.63
CA ALA A 132 13.58 -9.04 -5.50
C ALA A 132 12.20 -9.64 -5.81
N ALA A 133 11.11 -8.95 -5.46
CA ALA A 133 9.76 -9.37 -5.83
C ALA A 133 9.50 -9.26 -7.33
N LEU A 134 10.01 -8.22 -7.99
CA LEU A 134 9.93 -8.05 -9.43
C LEU A 134 10.76 -9.10 -10.17
N GLU A 135 11.97 -9.40 -9.71
CA GLU A 135 12.82 -10.46 -10.25
C GLU A 135 12.14 -11.82 -10.24
N ARG A 136 11.43 -12.17 -9.15
CA ARG A 136 10.66 -13.43 -9.08
C ARG A 136 9.61 -13.57 -10.19
N VAL A 137 8.99 -12.47 -10.60
CA VAL A 137 7.99 -12.46 -11.69
C VAL A 137 8.63 -12.84 -13.03
N PHE A 138 9.86 -12.37 -13.30
CA PHE A 138 10.51 -12.55 -14.60
C PHE A 138 11.49 -13.72 -14.67
N LEU A 139 12.10 -14.11 -13.56
CA LEU A 139 13.14 -15.14 -13.50
C LEU A 139 12.62 -16.52 -13.09
N GLY A 140 11.32 -16.67 -12.80
CA GLY A 140 10.70 -17.96 -12.50
C GLY A 140 11.32 -18.71 -11.32
N GLN A 141 11.88 -17.99 -10.35
CA GLN A 141 12.48 -18.60 -9.16
C GLN A 141 11.36 -19.12 -8.25
N ASP A 142 11.11 -20.42 -8.29
CA ASP A 142 10.26 -21.14 -7.33
C ASP A 142 10.64 -20.77 -5.89
N VAL A 143 9.73 -20.12 -5.18
CA VAL A 143 9.83 -19.97 -3.73
C VAL A 143 9.69 -21.37 -3.14
N GLN A 144 10.79 -21.89 -2.59
CA GLN A 144 10.75 -23.13 -1.81
C GLN A 144 9.67 -23.00 -0.72
N PRO A 145 8.76 -23.98 -0.57
CA PRO A 145 7.79 -23.95 0.51
C PRO A 145 8.55 -23.96 1.84
N VAL A 146 8.31 -22.94 2.67
CA VAL A 146 8.73 -22.95 4.07
C VAL A 146 8.08 -24.16 4.74
N SER A 147 8.91 -25.16 5.03
CA SER A 147 8.55 -26.37 5.74
C SER A 147 9.20 -26.35 7.12
N GLY A 148 8.38 -26.30 8.17
CA GLY A 148 8.75 -26.47 9.59
C GLY A 148 9.41 -25.24 10.22
N PHE A 149 9.08 -24.81 11.45
CA PHE A 149 8.54 -25.52 12.61
C PHE A 149 7.34 -24.81 13.24
#